data_AF-A0A432EFN0-F1
#
_entry.id   AF-A0A432EFN0-F1
#
_cell.length_a   1.000
_cell.length_b   1.000
_cell.length_c   1.000
_cell.angle_alpha   90.00
_cell.angle_beta   90.00
_cell.angle_gamma   90.00
#
_symmetry.space_group_name_H-M   'P 1'
#
loop_
_entity.id
_entity.type
_entity.pdbx_description
1 polymer ?
#
loop_
_entity_poly.entity_id
_entity_poly.type
_entity_poly.pdbx_seq_one_letter_code
_entity_poly.pdbx_strand_id
1 'polypeptide(L)'
;MSDVLRISISGMMCAGCVATVEDALKAVPGVTDASVSFADHSASIAGDVEPDAVIQAVADAGYQAALMTGLDDGSEREAEQQREYRDLMKKSALAAAAGVPLMLAGWFGWLPELSQPGGRLVWLVIAVVVAVVMFLSGRQYYVGAWKNFKRHNANMDTLIALGTGAAWIYSILVVLFP
;
A
#
# COMPACT_ATOMS: atom_id res chain seq x y z
N MET A 1 2.27 -15.35 -34.12
CA MET A 1 1.47 -14.62 -33.13
C MET A 1 1.59 -15.44 -31.87
N SER A 2 2.48 -15.06 -30.96
CA SER A 2 2.74 -15.84 -29.75
C SER A 2 1.54 -15.67 -28.83
N ASP A 3 0.80 -16.74 -28.55
CA ASP A 3 -0.29 -16.67 -27.58
C ASP A 3 0.33 -16.36 -26.21
N VAL A 4 -0.06 -15.23 -25.62
CA VAL A 4 0.37 -14.84 -24.28
C VAL A 4 -0.76 -15.21 -23.33
N LEU A 5 -0.55 -16.29 -22.59
CA LEU A 5 -1.47 -16.75 -21.56
C LEU A 5 -1.33 -15.84 -20.34
N ARG A 6 -2.45 -15.29 -19.86
CA ARG A 6 -2.49 -14.53 -18.60
C ARG A 6 -3.20 -15.32 -17.52
N ILE A 7 -2.63 -15.31 -16.32
CA ILE A 7 -3.20 -15.91 -15.12
C ILE A 7 -3.15 -14.92 -13.96
N SER A 8 -4.16 -14.96 -13.08
CA SER A 8 -4.13 -14.26 -11.80
C SER A 8 -3.55 -15.18 -10.74
N ILE A 9 -2.69 -14.67 -9.86
CA ILE A 9 -2.01 -15.43 -8.79
C ILE A 9 -2.41 -14.86 -7.43
N SER A 10 -2.98 -15.72 -6.59
CA SER A 10 -3.35 -15.43 -5.21
C SER A 10 -2.35 -16.02 -4.22
N GLY A 11 -2.08 -15.29 -3.13
CA GLY A 11 -1.21 -15.73 -2.03
C GLY A 11 0.21 -15.13 -2.02
N MET A 12 0.60 -14.35 -3.03
CA MET A 12 1.89 -13.64 -3.02
C MET A 12 1.89 -12.50 -1.99
N MET A 13 2.92 -12.44 -1.12
CA MET A 13 3.03 -11.41 -0.07
C MET A 13 4.33 -10.59 -0.09
N CYS A 14 5.31 -10.96 -0.92
CA CYS A 14 6.55 -10.21 -1.03
C CYS A 14 7.20 -10.37 -2.41
N ALA A 15 8.21 -9.53 -2.70
CA ALA A 15 9.02 -9.64 -3.92
C ALA A 15 9.73 -10.99 -4.04
N GLY A 16 10.02 -11.68 -2.91
CA GLY A 16 10.56 -13.04 -2.92
C GLY A 16 9.57 -14.08 -3.48
N CYS A 17 8.27 -13.92 -3.20
CA CYS A 17 7.22 -14.79 -3.78
C CYS A 17 7.16 -14.67 -5.30
N VAL A 18 7.42 -13.48 -5.84
CA VAL A 18 7.40 -13.22 -7.29
C VAL A 18 8.45 -14.07 -7.98
N ALA A 19 9.70 -14.02 -7.49
CA ALA A 19 10.80 -14.80 -8.05
C ALA A 19 10.51 -16.31 -8.00
N THR A 20 9.98 -16.81 -6.88
CA THR A 20 9.62 -18.23 -6.75
C THR A 20 8.57 -18.67 -7.77
N VAL A 21 7.54 -17.85 -7.98
CA VAL A 21 6.49 -18.17 -8.96
C VAL A 21 7.01 -18.03 -10.39
N GLU A 22 7.82 -17.02 -10.67
CA GLU A 22 8.42 -16.82 -11.99
C GLU A 22 9.37 -17.97 -12.37
N ASP A 23 10.18 -18.45 -11.43
CA ASP A 23 11.07 -19.61 -11.62
C ASP A 23 10.25 -20.90 -11.85
N ALA A 24 9.17 -21.09 -11.10
CA ALA A 24 8.27 -22.23 -11.27
C ALA A 24 7.59 -22.22 -12.65
N LEU A 25 7.16 -21.04 -13.12
CA LEU A 25 6.55 -20.87 -14.45
C LEU A 25 7.57 -21.11 -15.57
N LYS A 26 8.80 -20.62 -15.43
CA LYS A 26 9.89 -20.85 -16.41
C LYS A 26 10.33 -22.31 -16.50
N ALA A 27 10.10 -23.09 -15.45
CA ALA A 27 10.39 -24.52 -15.43
C ALA A 27 9.35 -25.37 -16.18
N VAL A 28 8.19 -24.81 -16.54
CA VAL A 28 7.14 -25.53 -17.27
C VAL A 28 7.58 -25.77 -18.71
N PRO A 29 7.56 -27.03 -19.20
CA PRO A 29 7.89 -27.33 -20.59
C PRO A 29 6.98 -26.59 -21.57
N GLY A 30 7.56 -25.89 -22.55
CA GLY A 30 6.84 -25.10 -23.55
C GLY A 30 6.77 -23.61 -23.25
N VAL A 31 7.16 -23.18 -22.04
CA VAL A 31 7.30 -21.75 -21.71
C VAL A 31 8.55 -21.19 -22.38
N THR A 32 8.37 -20.13 -23.16
CA THR A 32 9.47 -19.38 -23.79
C THR A 32 9.89 -18.21 -22.92
N ASP A 33 8.90 -17.54 -22.30
CA ASP A 33 9.13 -16.46 -21.35
C ASP A 33 7.99 -16.41 -20.32
N ALA A 34 8.28 -16.02 -19.09
CA ALA A 34 7.27 -15.79 -18.07
C ALA A 34 7.65 -14.58 -17.22
N SER A 35 6.68 -13.70 -16.99
CA SER A 35 6.83 -12.51 -16.16
C SER A 35 5.69 -12.44 -15.15
N VAL A 36 6.03 -12.10 -13.90
CA VAL A 36 5.07 -12.01 -12.80
C VAL A 36 5.01 -10.56 -12.31
N SER A 37 3.81 -10.00 -12.28
CA SER A 37 3.54 -8.68 -11.70
C SER A 37 3.00 -8.85 -10.28
N PHE A 38 3.78 -8.40 -9.30
CA PHE A 38 3.30 -8.30 -7.92
C PHE A 38 2.19 -7.26 -7.76
N ALA A 39 2.29 -6.15 -8.49
CA ALA A 39 1.33 -5.05 -8.42
C ALA A 39 -0.06 -5.48 -8.90
N ASP A 40 -0.11 -6.27 -9.98
CA ASP A 40 -1.37 -6.70 -10.60
C ASP A 40 -1.83 -8.09 -10.12
N HIS A 41 -1.08 -8.73 -9.21
CA HIS A 41 -1.31 -10.11 -8.80
C HIS A 41 -1.53 -11.06 -10.00
N SER A 42 -0.69 -10.92 -11.04
CA SER A 42 -0.86 -11.62 -12.31
C SER A 42 0.46 -12.10 -12.89
N ALA A 43 0.41 -13.10 -13.76
CA ALA A 43 1.53 -13.53 -14.58
C ALA A 43 1.15 -13.57 -16.06
N SER A 44 2.09 -13.18 -16.90
CA SER A 44 2.02 -13.31 -18.35
C SER A 44 3.04 -14.35 -18.80
N ILE A 45 2.55 -15.40 -19.45
CA ILE A 45 3.34 -16.53 -19.94
C ILE A 45 3.29 -16.52 -21.46
N ALA A 46 4.45 -16.47 -22.10
CA ALA A 46 4.60 -16.60 -23.54
C ALA A 46 5.14 -18.01 -23.86
N GLY A 47 4.39 -18.78 -24.63
CA GLY A 47 4.76 -20.14 -24.99
C GLY A 47 3.57 -20.93 -25.49
N ASP A 48 3.85 -22.12 -26.04
CA ASP A 48 2.81 -23.07 -26.41
C ASP A 48 2.61 -24.02 -25.22
N VAL A 49 1.79 -23.56 -24.26
CA VAL A 49 1.56 -24.27 -23.00
C VAL A 49 0.07 -24.37 -22.68
N GLU A 50 -0.31 -25.52 -22.13
CA GLU A 50 -1.66 -25.75 -21.69
C GLU A 50 -1.92 -25.02 -20.36
N PRO A 51 -3.02 -24.27 -20.21
CA PRO A 51 -3.25 -23.46 -19.02
C PRO A 51 -3.30 -24.25 -17.72
N ASP A 52 -3.78 -25.50 -17.78
CA ASP A 52 -3.85 -26.37 -16.61
C ASP A 52 -2.46 -26.75 -16.10
N ALA A 53 -1.49 -26.97 -16.99
CA ALA A 53 -0.10 -27.27 -16.61
C ALA A 53 0.55 -26.09 -15.89
N VAL A 54 0.25 -24.86 -16.33
CA VAL A 54 0.74 -23.63 -15.72
C VAL A 54 0.09 -23.40 -14.35
N ILE A 55 -1.23 -23.61 -14.24
CA ILE A 55 -1.95 -23.50 -12.96
C ILE A 55 -1.42 -24.51 -11.96
N GLN A 56 -1.16 -25.74 -12.41
CA GLN A 56 -0.62 -26.80 -11.56
C GLN A 56 0.80 -26.48 -11.06
N ALA A 57 1.68 -25.94 -11.91
CA ALA A 57 3.02 -25.52 -11.50
C ALA A 57 2.98 -24.42 -10.41
N VAL A 58 2.03 -23.49 -10.52
CA VAL A 58 1.82 -22.46 -9.49
C VAL A 58 1.24 -23.06 -8.20
N ALA A 59 0.36 -24.06 -8.31
CA ALA A 59 -0.16 -24.83 -7.18
C ALA A 59 0.93 -25.61 -6.45
N ASP A 60 1.84 -26.25 -7.18
CA ASP A 60 2.98 -26.98 -6.64
C ASP A 60 3.98 -26.04 -5.93
N ALA A 61 4.09 -24.79 -6.40
CA ALA A 61 4.83 -23.73 -5.72
C ALA A 61 4.12 -23.18 -4.46
N GLY A 62 2.91 -23.65 -4.16
CA GLY A 62 2.14 -23.28 -2.96
C GLY A 62 1.21 -22.08 -3.13
N TYR A 63 0.91 -21.67 -4.36
CA TYR A 63 0.06 -20.53 -4.69
C TYR A 63 -1.18 -20.94 -5.46
N GLN A 64 -2.16 -20.05 -5.59
CA GLN A 64 -3.38 -20.32 -6.35
C GLN A 64 -3.38 -19.52 -7.64
N ALA A 65 -3.53 -20.18 -8.78
CA ALA A 65 -3.64 -19.55 -10.09
C ALA A 65 -5.02 -19.76 -10.70
N ALA A 66 -5.50 -18.76 -11.43
CA ALA A 66 -6.71 -18.86 -12.25
C ALA A 66 -6.48 -18.17 -13.60
N LEU A 67 -7.08 -18.73 -14.64
CA LEU A 67 -6.96 -18.27 -16.01
C LEU A 67 -7.66 -16.91 -16.19
N MET A 68 -6.95 -15.91 -16.72
CA MET A 68 -7.54 -14.64 -17.09
C MET A 68 -7.92 -14.68 -18.56
N THR A 69 -9.14 -15.13 -18.85
CA THR A 69 -9.73 -15.01 -20.19
C THR A 69 -9.93 -13.53 -20.52
N GLY A 70 -9.00 -12.98 -21.30
CA GLY A 70 -8.98 -11.57 -21.64
C GLY A 70 -10.00 -11.20 -22.71
N LEU A 71 -11.23 -10.90 -22.29
CA LEU A 71 -12.20 -10.05 -23.00
C LEU A 71 -13.20 -9.50 -21.97
N ASP A 72 -12.73 -8.66 -21.05
CA ASP A 72 -13.63 -7.73 -20.35
C ASP A 72 -12.88 -6.45 -19.98
N ASP A 73 -13.15 -5.43 -20.79
CA ASP A 73 -13.14 -4.01 -20.47
C ASP A 73 -11.88 -3.36 -19.86
N GLY A 74 -10.80 -3.28 -20.65
CA GLY A 74 -9.64 -2.45 -20.31
C GLY A 74 -10.01 -0.97 -20.07
N SER A 75 -11.07 -0.47 -20.70
CA SER A 75 -11.49 0.93 -20.57
C SER A 75 -12.21 1.21 -19.24
N GLU A 76 -13.05 0.29 -18.77
CA GLU A 76 -13.69 0.39 -17.46
C GLU A 76 -12.67 0.28 -16.33
N ARG A 77 -11.70 -0.65 -16.42
CA ARG A 77 -10.63 -0.79 -15.43
C ARG A 77 -9.73 0.43 -15.35
N GLU A 78 -9.36 1.02 -16.49
CA GLU A 78 -8.62 2.29 -16.53
C GLU A 78 -9.42 3.43 -15.88
N ALA A 79 -10.74 3.50 -16.13
CA ALA A 79 -11.61 4.50 -15.53
C ALA A 79 -11.76 4.31 -14.00
N GLU A 80 -11.83 3.06 -13.52
CA GLU A 80 -11.85 2.72 -12.09
C GLU A 80 -10.54 3.08 -11.40
N GLN A 81 -9.40 2.71 -11.98
CA GLN A 81 -8.08 3.07 -11.48
C GLN A 81 -7.90 4.59 -11.39
N GLN A 82 -8.38 5.34 -12.38
CA GLN A 82 -8.35 6.81 -12.33
C GLN A 82 -9.22 7.36 -11.20
N ARG A 83 -10.39 6.77 -10.93
CA ARG A 83 -11.26 7.19 -9.81
C ARG A 83 -10.56 6.95 -8.48
N GLU A 84 -9.98 5.76 -8.31
CA GLU A 84 -9.21 5.40 -7.12
C GLU A 84 -8.03 6.37 -6.94
N TYR A 85 -7.23 6.59 -7.98
CA TYR A 85 -6.10 7.52 -7.97
C TYR A 85 -6.52 8.94 -7.54
N ARG A 86 -7.62 9.47 -8.09
CA ARG A 86 -8.15 10.80 -7.70
C ARG A 86 -8.55 10.83 -6.23
N ASP A 87 -9.14 9.77 -5.71
CA ASP A 87 -9.55 9.72 -4.31
C ASP A 87 -8.34 9.65 -3.37
N LEU A 88 -7.29 8.92 -3.74
CA LEU A 88 -6.01 8.98 -3.03
C LEU A 88 -5.39 10.38 -3.09
N MET A 89 -5.45 11.04 -4.25
CA MET A 89 -4.94 12.41 -4.41
C MET A 89 -5.72 13.44 -3.59
N LYS A 90 -7.03 13.29 -3.42
CA LYS A 90 -7.81 14.17 -2.52
C LYS A 90 -7.39 13.96 -1.07
N LYS A 91 -7.19 12.71 -0.63
CA LYS A 91 -6.76 12.38 0.74
C LYS A 91 -5.34 12.90 1.02
N SER A 92 -4.44 12.80 0.05
CA SER A 92 -3.08 13.34 0.17
C SER A 92 -3.10 14.88 0.19
N ALA A 93 -3.91 15.50 -0.67
CA ALA A 93 -4.09 16.95 -0.67
C ALA A 93 -4.65 17.46 0.65
N LEU A 94 -5.60 16.76 1.28
CA LEU A 94 -6.12 17.11 2.60
C LEU A 94 -5.02 17.07 3.68
N ALA A 95 -4.17 16.03 3.68
CA ALA A 95 -3.06 15.94 4.61
C ALA A 95 -2.01 17.03 4.37
N ALA A 96 -1.69 17.32 3.10
CA ALA A 96 -0.78 18.40 2.73
C ALA A 96 -1.32 19.78 3.11
N ALA A 97 -2.62 20.02 2.97
CA ALA A 97 -3.27 21.27 3.34
C ALA A 97 -3.19 21.55 4.86
N ALA A 98 -3.11 20.52 5.70
CA ALA A 98 -2.88 20.67 7.13
C ALA A 98 -1.39 20.73 7.48
N GLY A 99 -0.57 19.87 6.87
CA GLY A 99 0.85 19.73 7.18
C GLY A 99 1.73 20.87 6.68
N VAL A 100 1.50 21.35 5.45
CA VAL A 100 2.33 22.41 4.84
C VAL A 100 2.21 23.73 5.61
N PRO A 101 1.01 24.23 5.93
CA PRO A 101 0.90 25.46 6.73
C PRO A 101 1.52 25.32 8.12
N LEU A 102 1.37 24.16 8.77
CA LEU A 102 1.97 23.91 10.08
C LEU A 102 3.50 23.90 10.00
N MET A 103 4.07 23.27 8.97
CA MET A 103 5.50 23.27 8.70
C MET A 103 6.03 24.69 8.47
N LEU A 104 5.34 25.48 7.66
CA LEU A 104 5.71 26.88 7.41
C LEU A 104 5.60 27.72 8.69
N ALA A 105 4.53 27.56 9.47
CA ALA A 105 4.35 28.27 10.74
C ALA A 105 5.48 27.97 11.73
N GLY A 106 5.94 26.72 11.80
CA GLY A 106 7.11 26.35 12.59
C GLY A 106 8.40 26.98 12.08
N TRP A 107 8.62 26.96 10.76
CA TRP A 107 9.81 27.55 10.12
C TRP A 107 9.92 29.06 10.34
N PHE A 108 8.79 29.78 10.24
CA PHE A 108 8.74 31.23 10.46
C PHE A 108 8.63 31.63 11.94
N GLY A 109 8.60 30.68 12.87
CA GLY A 109 8.50 30.96 14.31
C GLY A 109 7.15 31.55 14.73
N TRP A 110 6.08 31.29 13.97
CA TRP A 110 4.72 31.76 14.31
C TRP A 110 4.04 30.93 15.39
N LEU A 111 4.59 29.76 15.73
CA LEU A 111 4.06 28.89 16.78
C LEU A 111 4.59 29.34 18.16
N PRO A 112 3.70 29.47 19.17
CA PRO A 112 4.13 29.84 20.52
C PRO A 112 4.91 28.70 21.19
N GLU A 113 5.82 29.07 22.08
CA GLU A 113 6.50 28.12 22.97
C GLU A 113 5.51 27.52 23.98
N LEU A 114 5.74 26.27 24.42
CA LEU A 114 4.87 25.61 25.40
C LEU A 114 4.79 26.35 26.75
N SER A 115 5.87 27.06 27.11
CA SER A 115 6.00 27.85 28.34
C SER A 115 5.17 29.14 28.34
N GLN A 116 4.72 29.62 27.18
CA GLN A 116 3.97 30.87 27.06
C GLN A 116 2.50 30.68 27.44
N PRO A 117 1.83 31.72 27.98
CA PRO A 117 0.39 31.68 28.27
C PRO A 117 -0.39 31.36 26.99
N GLY A 118 -1.12 30.24 26.99
CA GLY A 118 -1.92 29.79 25.84
C GLY A 118 -1.18 28.88 24.85
N GLY A 119 0.14 28.73 24.94
CA GLY A 119 0.92 27.84 24.07
C GLY A 119 0.45 26.38 24.15
N ARG A 120 0.17 25.90 25.37
CA ARG A 120 -0.40 24.56 25.61
C ARG A 120 -1.73 24.34 24.88
N LEU A 121 -2.61 25.34 24.86
CA LEU A 121 -3.91 25.23 24.19
C LEU A 121 -3.73 25.17 22.67
N VAL A 122 -2.84 25.97 22.11
CA VAL A 122 -2.50 25.93 20.67
C VAL A 122 -1.96 24.56 20.27
N TRP A 123 -1.01 24.01 21.04
CA TRP A 123 -0.45 22.69 20.77
C TRP A 123 -1.46 21.55 20.95
N LEU A 124 -2.40 21.64 21.90
CA LEU A 124 -3.51 20.70 22.00
C LEU A 124 -4.43 20.74 20.78
N VAL A 125 -4.76 21.94 20.29
CA VAL A 125 -5.57 22.10 19.07
C VAL A 125 -4.85 21.50 17.87
N ILE A 126 -3.55 21.77 17.71
CA ILE A 126 -2.73 21.17 16.64
C ILE A 126 -2.72 19.64 16.77
N ALA A 127 -2.54 19.10 17.98
CA ALA A 127 -2.55 17.66 18.21
C ALA A 127 -3.89 17.02 17.81
N VAL A 128 -5.02 17.67 18.11
CA VAL A 128 -6.36 17.23 17.68
C VAL A 128 -6.51 17.30 16.16
N VAL A 129 -6.08 18.40 15.53
CA VAL A 129 -6.14 18.54 14.06
C VAL A 129 -5.31 17.45 13.38
N VAL A 130 -4.08 17.21 13.85
CA VAL A 130 -3.21 16.15 13.33
C VAL A 130 -3.86 14.78 13.53
N ALA A 131 -4.48 14.51 14.68
CA ALA A 131 -5.21 13.27 14.93
C ALA A 131 -6.37 13.07 13.95
N VAL A 132 -7.15 14.12 13.67
CA VAL A 132 -8.23 14.09 12.69
C VAL A 132 -7.70 13.80 11.29
N VAL A 133 -6.59 14.42 10.89
CA VAL A 133 -5.95 14.15 9.58
C VAL A 133 -5.43 12.71 9.51
N MET A 134 -4.78 12.22 10.57
CA MET A 134 -4.32 10.83 10.67
C MET A 134 -5.49 9.84 10.60
N PHE A 135 -6.63 10.18 11.18
CA PHE A 135 -7.84 9.36 11.11
C PHE A 135 -8.52 9.39 9.74
N LEU A 136 -8.65 10.55 9.11
CA LEU A 136 -9.34 10.68 7.81
C LEU A 136 -8.49 10.17 6.64
N SER A 137 -7.21 10.55 6.58
CA SER A 137 -6.30 10.21 5.49
C SER A 137 -5.52 8.93 5.77
N GLY A 138 -5.09 8.73 7.03
CA GLY A 138 -4.17 7.66 7.42
C GLY A 138 -4.79 6.34 7.85
N ARG A 139 -6.13 6.25 8.03
CA ARG A 139 -6.80 5.04 8.58
C ARG A 139 -6.44 3.74 7.85
N GLN A 140 -6.22 3.79 6.53
CA GLN A 140 -5.85 2.61 5.76
C GLN A 140 -4.53 1.98 6.22
N TYR A 141 -3.53 2.80 6.57
CA TYR A 141 -2.23 2.34 7.04
C TYR A 141 -2.34 1.68 8.42
N TYR A 142 -3.13 2.24 9.33
CA TYR A 142 -3.35 1.65 10.65
C TYR A 142 -4.09 0.30 10.58
N VAL A 143 -5.11 0.20 9.71
CA VAL A 143 -5.84 -1.05 9.50
C VAL A 143 -4.93 -2.09 8.84
N GLY A 144 -4.14 -1.70 7.83
CA GLY A 144 -3.14 -2.55 7.19
C GLY A 144 -2.10 -3.07 8.19
N ALA A 145 -1.53 -2.17 8.99
CA ALA A 145 -0.59 -2.50 10.04
C ALA A 145 -1.14 -3.51 11.04
N TRP A 146 -2.39 -3.35 11.49
CA TRP A 146 -3.03 -4.29 12.41
C TRP A 146 -3.23 -5.67 11.79
N LYS A 147 -3.65 -5.74 10.53
CA LYS A 147 -3.80 -7.01 9.80
C LYS A 147 -2.44 -7.71 9.63
N ASN A 148 -1.39 -6.96 9.32
CA ASN A 148 -0.04 -7.50 9.12
C ASN A 148 0.59 -7.97 10.42
N PHE A 149 0.35 -7.24 11.51
CA PHE A 149 0.73 -7.66 12.86
C PHE A 149 0.12 -9.03 13.23
N LYS A 150 -1.17 -9.24 12.98
CA LYS A 150 -1.82 -10.55 13.22
C LYS A 150 -1.19 -11.68 12.40
N ARG A 151 -0.69 -11.37 11.20
CA ARG A 151 -0.03 -12.30 10.29
C ARG A 151 1.47 -12.44 10.53
N HIS A 152 2.00 -11.81 11.59
CA HIS A 152 3.43 -11.81 11.91
C HIS A 152 4.32 -11.35 10.75
N ASN A 153 3.82 -10.41 9.94
CA ASN A 153 4.54 -9.84 8.82
C ASN A 153 4.69 -8.32 9.00
N ALA A 154 5.81 -7.76 8.55
CA ALA A 154 6.10 -6.32 8.62
C ALA A 154 6.19 -5.75 7.21
N ASN A 155 5.49 -4.64 6.96
CA ASN A 155 5.47 -3.95 5.67
C ASN A 155 5.48 -2.42 5.84
N MET A 156 5.34 -1.69 4.73
CA MET A 156 5.29 -0.22 4.71
C MET A 156 4.19 0.36 5.63
N ASP A 157 3.01 -0.27 5.68
CA ASP A 157 1.91 0.19 6.55
C ASP A 157 2.29 0.11 8.03
N THR A 158 2.96 -0.98 8.44
CA THR A 158 3.42 -1.14 9.83
C THR A 158 4.43 -0.07 10.22
N LEU A 159 5.35 0.29 9.32
CA LEU A 159 6.34 1.33 9.57
C LEU A 159 5.68 2.71 9.72
N ILE A 160 4.76 3.06 8.82
CA ILE A 160 4.04 4.34 8.84
C ILE A 160 3.21 4.46 10.11
N ALA A 161 2.41 3.43 10.42
CA ALA A 161 1.52 3.44 11.58
C ALA A 161 2.28 3.57 12.90
N LEU A 162 3.40 2.84 13.02
CA LEU A 162 4.23 2.87 14.23
C LEU A 162 4.95 4.21 14.37
N GLY A 163 5.60 4.72 13.31
CA GLY A 163 6.35 5.98 13.36
C GLY A 163 5.45 7.18 13.64
N THR A 164 4.36 7.34 12.89
CA THR A 164 3.43 8.47 13.07
C THR A 164 2.65 8.36 14.38
N GLY A 165 2.26 7.16 14.78
CA GLY A 165 1.60 6.91 16.07
C GLY A 165 2.49 7.23 17.27
N ALA A 166 3.74 6.77 17.26
CA ALA A 166 4.70 7.05 18.33
C ALA A 166 4.99 8.56 18.45
N ALA A 167 5.20 9.24 17.32
CA ALA A 167 5.45 10.68 17.29
C ALA A 167 4.26 11.49 17.87
N TRP A 168 3.03 11.13 17.49
CA TRP A 168 1.84 11.81 17.99
C TRP A 168 1.59 11.57 19.49
N ILE A 169 1.73 10.31 19.95
CA ILE A 169 1.59 9.96 21.37
C ILE A 169 2.63 10.72 22.20
N TYR A 170 3.90 10.70 21.77
CA TYR A 170 4.97 11.41 22.46
C TYR A 170 4.69 12.93 22.52
N SER A 171 4.27 13.52 21.41
CA SER A 171 3.94 14.95 21.34
C SER A 171 2.82 15.32 22.31
N ILE A 172 1.75 14.52 22.39
CA ILE A 172 0.67 14.75 23.35
C ILE A 172 1.12 14.60 24.79
N LEU A 173 1.94 13.60 25.11
CA LEU A 173 2.45 13.43 26.46
C LEU A 173 3.26 14.65 26.91
N VAL A 174 4.10 15.20 26.04
CA VAL A 174 4.84 16.45 26.31
C VAL A 174 3.90 17.64 26.49
N VAL A 175 2.81 17.74 25.71
CA VAL A 175 1.85 18.84 25.86
C VAL A 175 0.99 18.70 27.12
N LEU A 176 0.68 17.47 27.54
CA LEU A 176 -0.09 17.19 28.76
C LEU A 176 0.77 17.28 30.03
N PHE A 177 2.04 16.90 29.95
CA PHE A 177 3.02 16.92 31.03
C PHE A 177 4.28 17.66 30.55
N PRO A 178 4.19 18.99 30.39
CA PRO A 178 5.31 19.81 29.91
C PRO A 178 6.46 19.87 30.91
#